data_AF-A0A5P0ZSK9-F1
#
_entry.id   AF-A0A5P0ZSK9-F1
#
_cell.length_a   1.000
_cell.length_b   1.000
_cell.length_c   1.000
_cell.angle_alpha   90.00
_cell.angle_beta   90.00
_cell.angle_gamma   90.00
#
_symmetry.space_group_name_H-M   'P 1'
#
loop_
_entity.id
_entity.type
_entity.pdbx_description
1 polymer ?
#
loop_
_entity_poly.entity_id
_entity_poly.type
_entity_poly.pdbx_seq_one_letter_code
_entity_poly.pdbx_strand_id
1 'polypeptide(L)' 'MAKDKLRIIFNIILVVLVLGYGAFVLFTDYGNAKWSLIFIGILIVVGVSRDIIAPKPTSSDENGNN' A
#
# COMPACT_ATOMS: atom_id res chain seq x y z
N MET A 1 -15.95 7.34 -9.25
CA MET A 1 -15.76 8.30 -8.12
C MET A 1 -15.34 7.65 -6.80
N ALA A 2 -16.03 6.62 -6.27
CA ALA A 2 -15.66 6.01 -4.98
C ALA A 2 -14.30 5.28 -5.02
N LYS A 3 -13.98 4.59 -6.12
CA LYS A 3 -12.71 3.84 -6.29
C LYS A 3 -11.47 4.73 -6.26
N ASP A 4 -11.50 5.92 -6.87
CA ASP A 4 -10.35 6.84 -6.86
C ASP A 4 -10.09 7.41 -5.46
N LYS A 5 -11.17 7.74 -4.73
CA LYS A 5 -11.08 8.20 -3.34
C LYS A 5 -10.49 7.12 -2.43
N LEU A 6 -10.88 5.87 -2.64
CA LEU A 6 -10.32 4.73 -1.91
C LEU A 6 -8.84 4.52 -2.23
N ARG A 7 -8.46 4.66 -3.50
CA ARG A 7 -7.06 4.55 -3.95
C ARG A 7 -6.16 5.62 -3.33
N ILE A 8 -6.68 6.84 -3.16
CA ILE A 8 -5.99 7.92 -2.45
C ILE A 8 -5.81 7.58 -0.97
N ILE A 9 -6.86 7.08 -0.30
CA ILE A 9 -6.79 6.68 1.11
C ILE A 9 -5.72 5.58 1.32
N PHE A 10 -5.70 4.56 0.46
CA PHE A 10 -4.66 3.52 0.51
C PHE A 10 -3.25 4.07 0.31
N ASN A 11 -3.07 5.05 -0.58
CA ASN A 11 -1.77 5.70 -0.77
C ASN A 11 -1.36 6.49 0.49
N ILE A 12 -2.29 7.22 1.13
CA ILE A 12 -2.01 7.95 2.37
C ILE A 12 -1.62 6.98 3.49
N ILE A 13 -2.35 5.87 3.63
CA ILE A 13 -2.04 4.81 4.62
C ILE A 13 -0.63 4.26 4.38
N LEU A 14 -0.26 3.99 3.12
CA LEU A 14 1.09 3.53 2.77
C LEU A 14 2.17 4.54 3.16
N VAL A 15 1.97 5.83 2.86
CA VAL A 15 2.93 6.88 3.20
C VAL A 15 3.09 6.98 4.72
N VAL A 16 1.99 6.95 5.48
CA VAL A 16 2.02 6.97 6.95
C VAL A 16 2.73 5.73 7.50
N LEU A 17 2.50 4.56 6.93
CA LEU A 17 3.18 3.30 7.31
C LEU A 17 4.69 3.40 7.09
N VAL A 18 5.13 3.91 5.94
CA VAL A 18 6.56 4.06 5.61
C VAL A 18 7.23 5.09 6.52
N LEU A 19 6.60 6.24 6.74
CA LEU A 19 7.13 7.26 7.65
C LEU A 19 7.14 6.78 9.10
N GLY A 20 6.09 6.07 9.53
CA GLY A 20 5.99 5.51 10.87
C GLY A 20 7.06 4.44 11.13
N TYR A 21 7.28 3.53 10.18
CA TYR A 21 8.37 2.55 10.28
C TYR A 21 9.75 3.19 10.19
N GLY A 22 9.93 4.19 9.32
CA GLY A 22 11.18 4.95 9.23
C GLY A 22 11.53 5.64 10.55
N ALA A 23 10.57 6.34 11.15
CA ALA A 23 10.73 6.93 12.47
C ALA A 23 10.98 5.86 13.54
N PHE A 24 10.23 4.76 13.52
CA PHE A 24 10.42 3.65 14.46
C PHE A 24 11.84 3.08 14.40
N VAL A 25 12.39 2.85 13.20
CA VAL A 25 13.77 2.38 13.00
C VAL A 25 14.80 3.43 13.43
N LEU A 26 14.52 4.73 13.25
CA LEU A 26 15.44 5.79 13.67
C LEU A 26 15.51 5.98 15.18
N PHE A 27 14.38 5.78 15.89
CA PHE A 27 14.30 5.98 17.34
C PHE A 27 14.47 4.70 18.15
N THR A 28 14.52 3.53 17.50
CA THR A 28 14.65 2.26 18.19
C THR A 28 15.76 1.41 17.56
N ASP A 29 16.51 0.69 18.38
CA ASP A 29 17.54 -0.26 17.92
C ASP A 29 16.93 -1.56 17.33
N TYR A 30 15.63 -1.52 17.01
CA TYR A 30 14.87 -2.60 16.38
C TYR A 30 15.00 -2.63 14.85
N GLY A 31 15.99 -1.95 14.28
CA GLY A 31 16.42 -2.04 12.88
C GLY A 31 17.03 -3.41 12.50
N ASN A 32 16.47 -4.50 13.02
CA ASN A 32 16.90 -5.87 12.77
C ASN A 32 16.17 -6.46 11.56
N ALA A 33 16.84 -7.35 10.83
CA ALA A 33 16.32 -7.98 9.61
C ALA A 33 14.95 -8.68 9.81
N LYS A 34 14.68 -9.20 11.00
CA LYS A 34 13.37 -9.80 11.34
C LYS A 34 12.23 -8.79 11.30
N TRP A 35 12.41 -7.60 11.88
CA TRP A 35 11.40 -6.54 11.89
C TRP A 35 11.21 -5.93 10.50
N SER A 36 12.28 -5.84 9.71
CA SER A 36 12.21 -5.43 8.31
C SER A 36 11.40 -6.42 7.45
N LEU A 37 11.59 -7.72 7.63
CA LEU A 37 10.79 -8.75 6.94
C LEU A 37 9.30 -8.68 7.31
N ILE A 38 8.98 -8.48 8.59
CA ILE A 38 7.60 -8.30 9.05
C ILE A 38 6.99 -7.06 8.38
N PHE A 39 7.74 -5.95 8.33
CA PHE A 39 7.28 -4.72 7.68
C PHE A 39 7.01 -4.91 6.18
N ILE A 40 7.91 -5.59 5.47
CA ILE A 40 7.71 -5.94 4.05
C ILE A 40 6.44 -6.80 3.89
N GLY A 41 6.20 -7.77 4.77
CA GLY A 41 4.98 -8.57 4.76
C GLY A 41 3.72 -7.71 4.89
N ILE A 42 3.72 -6.73 5.79
CA ILE A 42 2.61 -5.77 5.96
C ILE A 42 2.42 -4.94 4.68
N LEU A 43 3.49 -4.44 4.07
CA LEU A 43 3.41 -3.69 2.81
C LEU A 43 2.80 -4.52 1.68
N ILE A 44 3.17 -5.80 1.57
CA ILE A 44 2.61 -6.72 0.57
C ILE A 44 1.11 -6.93 0.83
N VAL A 45 0.71 -7.19 2.08
CA VAL A 45 -0.71 -7.37 2.43
C VAL A 45 -1.52 -6.13 2.10
N VAL A 46 -1.02 -4.94 2.42
CA VAL A 46 -1.69 -3.66 2.10
C VAL A 46 -1.74 -3.43 0.59
N GLY A 47 -0.66 -3.75 -0.13
CA GLY A 47 -0.59 -3.64 -1.59
C GLY A 47 -1.59 -4.56 -2.30
N VAL A 48 -1.65 -5.83 -1.91
CA VAL A 48 -2.61 -6.80 -2.44
C VAL A 48 -4.04 -6.42 -2.06
N SER A 49 -4.28 -6.00 -0.81
CA SER A 49 -5.60 -5.54 -0.37
C SER A 49 -6.08 -4.33 -1.17
N ARG A 50 -5.17 -3.38 -1.46
CA ARG A 50 -5.45 -2.23 -2.33
C ARG A 50 -5.87 -2.69 -3.73
N ASP A 51 -5.19 -3.69 -4.28
CA ASP A 51 -5.45 -4.16 -5.65
C ASP A 51 -6.75 -4.97 -5.75
N ILE A 52 -7.14 -5.69 -4.69
CA ILE A 52 -8.45 -6.36 -4.62
C ILE A 52 -9.59 -5.35 -4.48
N ILE A 53 -9.45 -4.35 -3.60
CA ILE A 53 -10.56 -3.44 -3.28
C ILE A 53 -10.69 -2.31 -4.33
N ALA A 54 -9.56 -1.82 -4.85
CA ALA A 54 -9.51 -0.77 -5.87
C ALA A 54 -8.56 -1.16 -7.01
N PRO A 55 -8.88 -2.24 -7.76
CA PRO A 55 -8.03 -2.74 -8.84
C PRO A 55 -7.75 -1.64 -9.85
N LYS A 56 -6.49 -1.54 -10.29
CA LYS A 56 -6.12 -0.64 -11.39
C LYS A 56 -7.03 -0.99 -12.58
N PRO A 57 -7.87 -0.04 -13.08
CA PRO A 57 -8.58 -0.31 -14.32
C PRO A 57 -7.50 -0.60 -15.36
N THR A 58 -7.51 -1.85 -15.85
CA THR A 58 -6.69 -2.21 -16.98
C THR A 58 -7.20 -1.40 -18.16
N SER A 59 -6.30 -0.85 -18.96
CA SER A 59 -6.64 -0.07 -20.16
C SER A 59 -7.43 -0.87 -21.21
N SER A 60 -7.70 -2.15 -20.96
CA SER A 60 -8.49 -3.03 -21.82
C SER A 60 -10.00 -2.91 -21.65
N ASP A 61 -10.50 -2.28 -20.57
CA ASP A 61 -11.94 -2.10 -20.37
C ASP A 61 -12.52 -0.87 -21.09
N GLU A 62 -11.69 -0.08 -21.78
CA GLU A 62 -12.11 1.06 -22.61
C GLU A 62 -12.31 0.68 -24.10
N ASN A 63 -12.46 -0.62 -24.40
CA ASN A 63 -12.85 -1.08 -25.74
C ASN A 63 -14.06 -2.03 -25.67
N GLY A 64 -15.17 -1.51 -25.16
CA GLY A 64 -16.46 -2.19 -25.11
C GLY A 64 -17.60 -1.22 -25.43
N ASN A 65 -17.48 -0.47 -26.52
CA ASN A 65 -18.56 0.33 -27.09
C ASN A 65 -18.66 0.08 -28.60
N ASN A 66 -19.32 -1.03 -28.96
CA ASN A 66 -20.49 -1.06 -29.85
C ASN A 66 -20.99 -2.51 -30.00
#